data_AF-A0AAU3JKG9-F1
#
_entry.id   AF-A0AAU3JKG9-F1
#
_cell.length_a   1.000
_cell.length_b   1.000
_cell.length_c   1.000
_cell.angle_alpha   90.00
_cell.angle_beta   90.00
_cell.angle_gamma   90.00
#
_symmetry.space_group_name_H-M   'P 1'
#
loop_
_entity.id
_entity.type
_entity.pdbx_description
1 polymer ?
#
loop_
_entity_poly.entity_id
_entity_poly.type
_entity_poly.pdbx_seq_one_letter_code
_entity_poly.pdbx_strand_id
1 'polypeptide(L)'
;MSNDTDRDKPIRDISTWTVDRLEAFTATQQSHELERIRVVAQSHAYRSDEARHVRLRWAKLSLNANARLPGDTPWSHDRKTRQNFALRTWIIDHLGPDTDSDWDPEVLAADTLAALVLDPSEVTALSTNWSDLPIERIGELRRYKSKTAHLDRLLDFLPPGPDKDQLITWTEVREHLP
;
A
#
# COMPACT_ATOMS: atom_id res chain seq x y z
N MET A 1 22.39 -43.26 -17.05
CA MET A 1 21.98 -42.29 -18.09
C MET A 1 20.46 -42.21 -18.09
N SER A 2 19.97 -40.98 -18.26
CA SER A 2 18.59 -40.59 -18.59
C SER A 2 17.53 -40.63 -17.49
N ASN A 3 16.70 -39.59 -17.31
CA ASN A 3 16.68 -38.25 -17.90
C ASN A 3 16.02 -37.29 -16.89
N ASP A 4 16.72 -36.19 -16.68
CA ASP A 4 16.29 -34.93 -16.10
C ASP A 4 15.23 -34.31 -17.04
N THR A 5 13.95 -34.43 -16.68
CA THR A 5 12.84 -33.70 -17.33
C THR A 5 11.71 -33.53 -16.33
N ASP A 6 11.90 -32.67 -15.32
CA ASP A 6 10.78 -32.01 -14.64
C ASP A 6 11.13 -30.57 -14.20
N ARG A 7 11.88 -29.88 -15.05
CA ARG A 7 12.18 -28.44 -14.94
C ARG A 7 11.83 -27.74 -16.24
N ASP A 8 10.53 -27.51 -16.44
CA ASP A 8 9.98 -26.31 -17.10
C ASP A 8 8.49 -26.51 -17.36
N LYS A 9 7.67 -26.28 -16.33
CA LYS A 9 6.31 -25.79 -16.60
C LYS A 9 6.46 -24.33 -16.99
N PRO A 10 5.91 -23.86 -18.13
CA PRO A 10 5.98 -22.45 -18.47
C PRO A 10 5.37 -21.66 -17.31
N ILE A 11 6.13 -20.69 -16.79
CA ILE A 11 5.66 -19.74 -15.78
C ILE A 11 4.35 -19.18 -16.33
N ARG A 12 3.22 -19.60 -15.75
CA ARG A 12 1.89 -19.27 -16.25
C ARG A 12 1.77 -17.76 -16.25
N ASP A 13 1.64 -17.12 -17.41
CA ASP A 13 1.51 -15.66 -17.48
C ASP A 13 0.12 -15.26 -17.00
N ILE A 14 0.03 -14.82 -15.75
CA ILE A 14 -1.21 -14.37 -15.12
C ILE A 14 -1.56 -12.92 -15.48
N SER A 15 -0.65 -12.18 -16.12
CA SER A 15 -0.86 -10.76 -16.45
C SER A 15 -1.91 -10.54 -17.54
N THR A 16 -2.20 -11.58 -18.33
CA THR A 16 -3.19 -11.56 -19.43
C THR A 16 -4.57 -12.03 -18.99
N TRP A 17 -4.76 -12.39 -17.70
CA TRP A 17 -6.02 -12.94 -17.23
C TRP A 17 -7.03 -11.87 -16.91
N THR A 18 -8.30 -12.24 -17.03
CA THR A 18 -9.42 -11.42 -16.56
C THR A 18 -9.46 -11.37 -15.02
N VAL A 19 -10.10 -10.32 -14.50
CA VAL A 19 -10.26 -10.13 -13.04
C VAL A 19 -11.00 -11.32 -12.41
N ASP A 20 -12.07 -11.82 -13.02
CA ASP A 20 -12.85 -12.96 -12.50
C ASP A 20 -11.98 -14.21 -12.37
N ARG A 21 -11.12 -14.46 -13.36
CA ARG A 21 -10.25 -15.64 -13.37
C ARG A 21 -9.19 -15.54 -12.28
N LEU A 22 -8.61 -14.35 -12.08
CA LEU A 22 -7.58 -14.15 -11.07
C LEU A 22 -8.17 -14.14 -9.65
N GLU A 23 -9.36 -13.57 -9.46
CA GLU A 23 -10.12 -13.64 -8.20
C GLU A 23 -10.36 -15.10 -7.79
N ALA A 24 -10.89 -15.92 -8.70
CA ALA A 24 -11.14 -17.35 -8.45
C ALA A 24 -9.85 -18.12 -8.13
N PHE A 25 -8.75 -17.78 -8.82
CA PHE A 25 -7.45 -18.41 -8.59
C PHE A 25 -6.87 -18.04 -7.23
N THR A 26 -7.02 -16.78 -6.81
CA THR A 26 -6.45 -16.22 -5.57
C THR A 26 -6.92 -16.95 -4.32
N ALA A 27 -8.15 -17.47 -4.30
CA ALA A 27 -8.74 -18.15 -3.15
C ALA A 27 -7.87 -19.30 -2.61
N THR A 28 -7.10 -19.98 -3.47
CA THR A 28 -6.32 -21.18 -3.10
C THR A 28 -4.81 -20.93 -2.98
N GLN A 29 -4.34 -19.69 -3.19
CA GLN A 29 -2.90 -19.39 -3.24
C GLN A 29 -2.31 -18.95 -1.89
N GLN A 30 -0.98 -19.08 -1.78
CA GLN A 30 -0.20 -18.64 -0.62
C GLN A 30 1.06 -17.88 -1.04
N SER A 31 1.58 -17.07 -0.12
CA SER A 31 2.91 -16.46 -0.15
C SER A 31 3.30 -15.85 -1.50
N HIS A 32 4.24 -16.46 -2.24
CA HIS A 32 4.81 -15.90 -3.46
C HIS A 32 3.77 -15.64 -4.56
N GLU A 33 2.80 -16.54 -4.73
CA GLU A 33 1.75 -16.36 -5.73
C GLU A 33 0.81 -15.20 -5.36
N LEU A 34 0.57 -14.96 -4.06
CA LEU A 34 -0.20 -13.80 -3.63
C LEU A 34 0.52 -12.48 -3.94
N GLU A 35 1.85 -12.43 -3.79
CA GLU A 35 2.61 -11.22 -4.16
C GLU A 35 2.55 -10.98 -5.68
N ARG A 36 2.64 -12.05 -6.48
CA ARG A 36 2.51 -11.95 -7.94
C ARG A 36 1.12 -11.46 -8.36
N ILE A 37 0.07 -12.01 -7.76
CA ILE A 37 -1.32 -11.59 -7.97
C ILE A 37 -1.49 -10.13 -7.58
N ARG A 38 -0.98 -9.72 -6.41
CA ARG A 38 -1.02 -8.33 -5.93
C ARG A 38 -0.43 -7.36 -6.95
N VAL A 39 0.77 -7.65 -7.45
CA VAL A 39 1.46 -6.80 -8.45
C VAL A 39 0.67 -6.71 -9.75
N VAL A 40 0.17 -7.84 -10.26
CA VAL A 40 -0.59 -7.87 -11.51
C VAL A 40 -1.92 -7.14 -11.39
N ALA A 41 -2.65 -7.37 -10.30
CA ALA A 41 -3.91 -6.70 -10.02
C ALA A 41 -3.72 -5.18 -9.86
N GLN A 42 -2.68 -4.74 -9.13
CA GLN A 42 -2.31 -3.33 -9.05
C GLN A 42 -2.01 -2.73 -10.43
N SER A 43 -1.26 -3.45 -11.26
CA SER A 43 -0.90 -2.99 -12.60
C SER A 43 -2.13 -2.78 -13.49
N HIS A 44 -3.11 -3.68 -13.43
CA HIS A 44 -4.38 -3.53 -14.17
C HIS A 44 -5.24 -2.39 -13.62
N ALA A 45 -5.33 -2.24 -12.30
CA ALA A 45 -6.03 -1.10 -11.70
C ALA A 45 -5.48 0.25 -12.19
N TYR A 46 -4.18 0.30 -12.50
CA TYR A 46 -3.50 1.48 -13.00
C TYR A 46 -3.73 1.79 -14.48
N ARG A 47 -4.21 0.83 -15.28
CA ARG A 47 -4.44 1.05 -16.72
C ARG A 47 -5.69 1.90 -16.96
N SER A 48 -5.62 2.83 -17.90
CA SER A 48 -6.69 3.80 -18.18
C SER A 48 -7.72 3.32 -19.20
N ASP A 49 -7.48 2.18 -19.87
CA ASP A 49 -8.33 1.63 -20.94
C ASP A 49 -9.48 0.76 -20.42
N GLU A 50 -9.43 0.33 -19.16
CA GLU A 50 -10.52 -0.39 -18.52
C GLU A 50 -11.59 0.54 -17.89
N ALA A 51 -12.84 0.07 -17.85
CA ALA A 51 -13.92 0.79 -17.20
C ALA A 51 -13.68 0.93 -15.68
N ARG A 52 -14.10 2.06 -15.09
CA ARG A 52 -13.90 2.40 -13.66
C ARG A 52 -14.20 1.23 -12.71
N HIS A 53 -15.36 0.60 -12.86
CA HIS A 53 -15.78 -0.50 -11.98
C HIS A 53 -14.85 -1.73 -12.07
N VAL A 54 -14.26 -2.02 -13.24
CA VAL A 54 -13.30 -3.13 -13.41
C VAL A 54 -11.99 -2.79 -12.72
N ARG A 55 -11.52 -1.55 -12.85
CA ARG A 55 -10.30 -1.07 -12.17
C ARG A 55 -10.43 -1.09 -10.65
N LEU A 56 -11.61 -0.76 -10.11
CA LEU A 56 -11.89 -0.89 -8.67
C LEU A 56 -11.83 -2.36 -8.21
N ARG A 57 -12.35 -3.30 -9.01
CA ARG A 57 -12.23 -4.74 -8.70
C ARG A 57 -10.78 -5.21 -8.69
N TRP A 58 -9.98 -4.79 -9.67
CA TRP A 58 -8.54 -5.06 -9.68
C TRP A 58 -7.83 -4.49 -8.46
N ALA A 59 -8.14 -3.26 -8.07
CA ALA A 59 -7.57 -2.65 -6.88
C ALA A 59 -7.95 -3.43 -5.61
N LYS A 60 -9.22 -3.83 -5.46
CA LYS A 60 -9.71 -4.65 -4.35
C LYS A 60 -9.00 -6.01 -4.30
N LEU A 61 -8.80 -6.65 -5.45
CA LEU A 61 -8.05 -7.90 -5.54
C LEU A 61 -6.60 -7.73 -5.06
N SER A 62 -5.94 -6.63 -5.44
CA SER A 62 -4.60 -6.30 -4.95
C SER A 62 -4.57 -6.11 -3.42
N LEU A 63 -5.53 -5.36 -2.85
CA LEU A 63 -5.62 -5.19 -1.39
C LEU A 63 -5.84 -6.52 -0.66
N ASN A 64 -6.76 -7.35 -1.16
CA ASN A 64 -7.06 -8.67 -0.60
C ASN A 64 -5.85 -9.63 -0.67
N ALA A 65 -5.13 -9.64 -1.79
CA ALA A 65 -3.91 -10.41 -1.93
C ALA A 65 -2.82 -9.93 -0.96
N ASN A 66 -2.66 -8.60 -0.83
CA ASN A 66 -1.70 -8.02 0.11
C ASN A 66 -2.04 -8.35 1.57
N ALA A 67 -3.32 -8.28 1.97
CA ALA A 67 -3.78 -8.60 3.32
C ALA A 67 -3.38 -10.02 3.75
N ARG A 68 -3.41 -10.97 2.82
CA ARG A 68 -3.09 -12.39 3.04
C ARG A 68 -1.59 -12.72 2.99
N LEU A 69 -0.73 -11.78 2.61
CA LEU A 69 0.72 -12.00 2.66
C LEU A 69 1.22 -12.06 4.11
N PRO A 70 2.26 -12.86 4.40
CA PRO A 70 2.88 -12.92 5.72
C PRO A 70 3.31 -11.53 6.22
N GLY A 71 3.12 -11.29 7.52
CA GLY A 71 3.35 -10.02 8.20
C GLY A 71 4.29 -10.15 9.40
N ASP A 72 5.15 -11.17 9.38
CA ASP A 72 5.79 -11.71 10.60
C ASP A 72 6.90 -10.82 11.17
N THR A 73 7.23 -9.72 10.48
CA THR A 73 8.23 -8.76 10.92
C THR A 73 7.66 -7.34 10.84
N PRO A 74 8.13 -6.39 11.65
CA PRO A 74 7.75 -4.98 11.51
C PRO A 74 7.96 -4.43 10.10
N TRP A 75 9.02 -4.90 9.42
CA TRP A 75 9.31 -4.52 8.03
C TRP A 75 8.29 -5.04 7.03
N SER A 76 7.87 -6.30 7.16
CA SER A 76 6.86 -6.87 6.26
C SER A 76 5.48 -6.26 6.52
N HIS A 77 5.14 -5.96 7.77
CA HIS A 77 3.92 -5.24 8.13
C HIS A 77 3.92 -3.82 7.52
N ASP A 78 4.98 -3.03 7.75
CA ASP A 78 5.07 -1.66 7.24
C ASP A 78 5.08 -1.60 5.71
N ARG A 79 5.69 -2.59 5.04
CA ARG A 79 5.61 -2.74 3.59
C ARG A 79 4.17 -2.90 3.12
N LYS A 80 3.40 -3.79 3.76
CA LYS A 80 1.99 -4.04 3.41
C LYS A 80 1.16 -2.76 3.60
N THR A 81 1.30 -2.09 4.74
CA THR A 81 0.59 -0.84 5.05
C THR A 81 0.88 0.24 4.02
N ARG A 82 2.17 0.49 3.71
CA ARG A 82 2.56 1.47 2.70
C ARG A 82 2.00 1.16 1.32
N GLN A 83 2.01 -0.11 0.91
CA GLN A 83 1.45 -0.53 -0.37
C GLN A 83 -0.06 -0.29 -0.44
N ASN A 84 -0.79 -0.56 0.65
CA ASN A 84 -2.22 -0.29 0.73
C ASN A 84 -2.51 1.22 0.63
N PHE A 85 -1.81 2.06 1.39
CA PHE A 85 -2.00 3.51 1.34
C PHE A 85 -1.72 4.08 -0.05
N ALA A 86 -0.59 3.70 -0.65
CA ALA A 86 -0.25 4.17 -1.99
C ALA A 86 -1.30 3.76 -3.04
N LEU A 87 -1.81 2.52 -2.98
CA LEU A 87 -2.85 2.06 -3.90
C LEU A 87 -4.17 2.78 -3.67
N ARG A 88 -4.65 2.87 -2.43
CA ARG A 88 -5.93 3.52 -2.09
C ARG A 88 -5.93 5.00 -2.46
N THR A 89 -4.86 5.73 -2.14
CA THR A 89 -4.71 7.14 -2.55
C THR A 89 -4.71 7.28 -4.07
N TRP A 90 -3.99 6.40 -4.79
CA TRP A 90 -3.99 6.45 -6.25
C TRP A 90 -5.39 6.23 -6.83
N ILE A 91 -6.15 5.28 -6.29
CA ILE A 91 -7.52 5.01 -6.72
C ILE A 91 -8.44 6.20 -6.45
N ILE A 92 -8.39 6.78 -5.25
CA ILE A 92 -9.16 7.98 -4.90
C ILE A 92 -8.82 9.14 -5.85
N ASP A 93 -7.53 9.37 -6.08
CA ASP A 93 -7.03 10.46 -6.93
C ASP A 93 -7.45 10.32 -8.40
N HIS A 94 -7.40 9.11 -8.95
CA HIS A 94 -7.61 8.88 -10.39
C HIS A 94 -9.03 8.43 -10.77
N LEU A 95 -9.77 7.82 -9.83
CA LEU A 95 -11.10 7.28 -10.06
C LEU A 95 -12.19 7.95 -9.21
N GLY A 96 -11.79 8.83 -8.29
CA GLY A 96 -12.66 9.45 -7.31
C GLY A 96 -13.03 8.51 -6.15
N PRO A 97 -13.49 9.08 -5.02
CA PRO A 97 -14.06 8.30 -3.91
C PRO A 97 -15.19 7.37 -4.35
N ASP A 98 -15.45 6.34 -3.55
CA ASP A 98 -16.53 5.39 -3.79
C ASP A 98 -17.26 5.02 -2.48
N THR A 99 -18.32 4.23 -2.59
CA THR A 99 -19.12 3.74 -1.46
C THR A 99 -18.43 2.62 -0.67
N ASP A 100 -17.47 1.91 -1.28
CA ASP A 100 -16.62 0.95 -0.56
C ASP A 100 -15.60 1.72 0.29
N SER A 101 -15.48 1.37 1.58
CA SER A 101 -14.61 2.04 2.55
C SER A 101 -13.13 2.02 2.17
N ASP A 102 -12.69 1.06 1.34
CA ASP A 102 -11.32 1.06 0.83
C ASP A 102 -11.02 2.30 -0.03
N TRP A 103 -12.05 2.91 -0.61
CA TRP A 103 -11.96 4.08 -1.49
C TRP A 103 -12.51 5.36 -0.84
N ASP A 104 -12.75 5.32 0.48
CA ASP A 104 -13.15 6.47 1.27
C ASP A 104 -11.91 7.23 1.79
N PRO A 105 -11.74 8.52 1.44
CA PRO A 105 -10.64 9.36 1.92
C PRO A 105 -10.55 9.45 3.45
N GLU A 106 -11.67 9.59 4.15
CA GLU A 106 -11.70 9.76 5.61
C GLU A 106 -11.29 8.46 6.31
N VAL A 107 -11.75 7.31 5.80
CA VAL A 107 -11.30 6.00 6.30
C VAL A 107 -9.80 5.81 6.07
N LEU A 108 -9.28 6.21 4.90
CA LEU A 108 -7.85 6.14 4.62
C LEU A 108 -7.04 7.09 5.53
N ALA A 109 -7.57 8.26 5.85
CA ALA A 109 -6.95 9.19 6.79
C ALA A 109 -6.85 8.58 8.19
N ALA A 110 -7.96 8.03 8.70
CA ALA A 110 -8.00 7.36 10.00
C ALA A 110 -7.04 6.15 10.06
N ASP A 111 -7.03 5.31 9.02
CA ASP A 111 -6.10 4.18 8.93
C ASP A 111 -4.64 4.64 8.88
N THR A 112 -4.37 5.76 8.20
CA THR A 112 -3.03 6.35 8.14
C THR A 112 -2.58 6.81 9.52
N LEU A 113 -3.42 7.57 10.23
CA LEU A 113 -3.13 8.05 11.58
C LEU A 113 -2.94 6.89 12.57
N ALA A 114 -3.79 5.85 12.50
CA ALA A 114 -3.66 4.66 13.34
C ALA A 114 -2.35 3.88 13.10
N ALA A 115 -1.76 3.98 11.91
CA ALA A 115 -0.49 3.34 11.58
C ALA A 115 0.76 4.13 12.04
N LEU A 116 0.56 5.36 12.56
CA LEU A 116 1.60 6.26 13.04
C LEU A 116 1.58 6.23 14.59
N VAL A 117 2.47 5.44 15.18
CA VAL A 117 2.44 5.12 16.62
C VAL A 117 2.99 6.26 17.48
N LEU A 118 3.99 6.98 16.97
CA LEU A 118 4.61 8.12 17.64
C LEU A 118 3.88 9.42 17.29
N ASP A 119 3.92 10.37 18.21
CA ASP A 119 3.39 11.70 17.96
C ASP A 119 4.29 12.49 16.98
N PRO A 120 3.73 13.38 16.13
CA PRO A 120 4.53 14.24 15.25
C PRO A 120 5.69 14.97 15.95
N SER A 121 5.48 15.44 17.19
CA SER A 121 6.52 16.15 17.95
C SER A 121 7.69 15.25 18.34
N GLU A 122 7.42 14.00 18.73
CA GLU A 122 8.44 13.01 19.06
C GLU A 122 9.26 12.63 17.82
N VAL A 123 8.59 12.44 16.68
CA VAL A 123 9.26 12.12 15.41
C VAL A 123 10.14 13.29 14.95
N THR A 124 9.70 14.52 15.14
CA THR A 124 10.48 15.73 14.81
C THR A 124 11.72 15.87 15.69
N ALA A 125 11.60 15.58 16.99
CA ALA A 125 12.75 15.58 17.89
C ALA A 125 13.79 14.53 17.48
N LEU A 126 13.35 13.33 17.08
CA LEU A 126 14.22 12.27 16.58
C LEU A 126 14.85 12.60 15.22
N SER A 127 14.12 13.31 14.34
CA SER A 127 14.60 13.62 12.99
C SER A 127 15.71 14.66 12.98
N THR A 128 15.75 15.57 13.96
CA THR A 128 16.72 16.68 14.02
C THR A 128 18.18 16.21 13.96
N ASN A 129 18.52 15.10 14.63
CA ASN A 129 19.86 14.51 14.65
C ASN A 129 19.84 13.03 14.25
N TRP A 130 19.04 12.69 13.23
CA TRP A 130 18.80 11.30 12.87
C TRP A 130 20.07 10.51 12.54
N SER A 131 21.12 11.16 12.04
CA SER A 131 22.38 10.52 11.65
C SER A 131 23.13 9.88 12.83
N ASP A 132 22.89 10.38 14.05
CA ASP A 132 23.56 9.91 15.26
C ASP A 132 22.77 8.79 15.96
N LEU A 133 21.58 8.47 15.46
CA LEU A 133 20.71 7.43 16.03
C LEU A 133 21.21 6.02 15.66
N PRO A 134 20.89 5.00 16.49
CA PRO A 134 21.05 3.60 16.11
C PRO A 134 20.32 3.28 14.80
N ILE A 135 20.87 2.33 14.02
CA ILE A 135 20.36 1.99 12.68
C ILE A 135 18.89 1.56 12.69
N GLU A 136 18.43 0.93 13.77
CA GLU A 136 17.05 0.51 13.96
C GLU A 136 16.09 1.70 14.03
N ARG A 137 16.52 2.78 14.70
CA ARG A 137 15.76 4.03 14.84
C ARG A 137 15.77 4.84 13.55
N ILE A 138 16.89 4.87 12.83
CA ILE A 138 16.92 5.44 11.47
C ILE A 138 15.94 4.68 10.56
N GLY A 139 15.93 3.34 10.66
CA GLY A 139 14.98 2.50 9.94
C GLY A 139 13.53 2.82 10.29
N GLU A 140 13.23 3.11 11.54
CA GLU A 140 11.90 3.54 11.99
C GLU A 140 11.47 4.88 11.36
N LEU A 141 12.34 5.89 11.39
CA LEU A 141 12.07 7.18 10.76
C LEU A 141 11.84 7.06 9.24
N ARG A 142 12.62 6.22 8.56
CA ARG A 142 12.40 5.92 7.12
C ARG A 142 11.04 5.24 6.87
N ARG A 143 10.58 4.40 7.80
CA ARG A 143 9.26 3.77 7.71
C ARG A 143 8.15 4.80 7.91
N TYR A 144 8.29 5.73 8.84
CA TYR A 144 7.38 6.89 8.97
C TYR A 144 7.30 7.69 7.67
N LYS A 145 8.45 8.09 7.09
CA LYS A 145 8.51 8.84 5.82
C LYS A 145 7.82 8.12 4.66
N SER A 146 7.95 6.80 4.66
CA SER A 146 7.36 5.95 3.65
C SER A 146 5.85 5.80 3.83
N LYS A 147 5.35 5.70 5.07
CA LYS A 147 3.91 5.64 5.40
C LYS A 147 3.18 6.94 5.15
N THR A 148 3.87 8.09 5.20
CA THR A 148 3.28 9.42 4.96
C THR A 148 3.47 9.93 3.53
N ALA A 149 4.03 9.11 2.63
CA ALA A 149 4.35 9.54 1.26
C ALA A 149 3.14 9.85 0.37
N HIS A 150 1.94 9.41 0.76
CA HIS A 150 0.70 9.62 0.02
C HIS A 150 -0.11 10.85 0.47
N LEU A 151 0.29 11.49 1.57
CA LEU A 151 -0.53 12.48 2.25
C LEU A 151 -0.86 13.70 1.38
N ASP A 152 0.12 14.23 0.64
CA ASP A 152 -0.09 15.43 -0.20
C ASP A 152 -1.28 15.26 -1.15
N ARG A 153 -1.46 14.07 -1.72
CA ARG A 153 -2.60 13.75 -2.60
C ARG A 153 -3.88 13.50 -1.84
N LEU A 154 -3.80 12.86 -0.67
CA LEU A 154 -4.98 12.53 0.13
C LEU A 154 -5.66 13.79 0.69
N LEU A 155 -4.87 14.80 1.09
CA LEU A 155 -5.35 16.03 1.70
C LEU A 155 -6.35 16.81 0.83
N ASP A 156 -6.25 16.71 -0.49
CA ASP A 156 -7.17 17.36 -1.43
C ASP A 156 -8.60 16.79 -1.38
N PHE A 157 -8.75 15.56 -0.88
CA PHE A 157 -10.05 14.87 -0.79
C PHE A 157 -10.70 14.94 0.58
N LEU A 158 -9.99 15.48 1.59
CA LEU A 158 -10.49 15.55 2.96
C LEU A 158 -11.22 16.87 3.23
N PRO A 159 -12.38 16.84 3.91
CA PRO A 159 -12.98 18.06 4.44
C PRO A 159 -12.10 18.66 5.54
N PRO A 160 -12.23 19.96 5.85
CA PRO A 160 -11.60 20.56 7.02
C PRO A 160 -12.02 19.83 8.30
N GLY A 161 -11.07 19.55 9.19
CA GLY A 161 -11.33 18.81 10.43
C GLY A 161 -10.04 18.32 11.11
N PRO A 162 -10.15 17.77 12.33
CA PRO A 162 -9.00 17.40 13.15
C PRO A 162 -8.08 16.40 12.47
N ASP A 163 -8.63 15.40 11.76
CA ASP A 163 -7.83 14.41 11.05
C ASP A 163 -7.03 15.05 9.91
N LYS A 164 -7.63 16.00 9.17
CA LYS A 164 -6.94 16.76 8.12
C LYS A 164 -5.82 17.62 8.71
N ASP A 165 -6.08 18.31 9.81
CA ASP A 165 -5.08 19.15 10.50
C ASP A 165 -3.90 18.32 11.01
N GLN A 166 -4.18 17.14 11.57
CA GLN A 166 -3.16 16.21 12.01
C GLN A 166 -2.33 15.67 10.83
N LEU A 167 -2.96 15.34 9.71
CA LEU A 167 -2.26 14.90 8.50
C LEU A 167 -1.41 16.02 7.87
N ILE A 168 -1.85 17.27 7.91
CA ILE A 168 -1.04 18.43 7.50
C ILE A 168 0.22 18.50 8.38
N THR A 169 0.08 18.36 9.69
CA THR A 169 1.24 18.32 10.61
C THR A 169 2.22 17.20 10.20
N TRP A 170 1.70 16.02 9.85
CA TRP A 170 2.53 14.91 9.36
C TRP A 170 3.21 15.18 8.03
N THR A 171 2.62 15.97 7.12
CA THR A 171 3.30 16.38 5.88
C THR A 171 4.52 17.26 6.17
N GLU A 172 4.42 18.17 7.14
CA GLU A 172 5.54 19.02 7.56
C GLU A 172 6.66 18.18 8.20
N VAL A 173 6.31 17.28 9.15
CA VAL A 173 7.29 16.39 9.80
C VAL A 173 8.03 15.53 8.78
N ARG A 174 7.32 15.06 7.75
CA ARG A 174 7.88 14.20 6.70
C ARG A 174 9.07 14.84 5.97
N GLU A 175 9.06 16.15 5.80
CA GLU A 175 10.16 16.88 5.12
C GLU A 175 11.49 16.74 5.86
N HIS A 176 11.45 16.53 7.17
CA HIS A 176 12.62 16.41 8.03
C HIS A 176 13.08 14.96 8.23
N LEU A 177 12.29 13.97 7.81
CA LEU A 177 12.64 12.56 7.97
C LEU A 177 13.75 12.14 6.99
N PRO A 178 14.64 11.19 7.36
CA PRO A 178 15.63 10.60 6.46
C PRO A 178 15.00 9.85 5.28
#